data_AF-A0A1G0E4U7-F1
#
_entry.id   AF-A0A1G0E4U7-F1
#
_cell.length_a   1.000
_cell.length_b   1.000
_cell.length_c   1.000
_cell.angle_alpha   90.00
_cell.angle_beta   90.00
_cell.angle_gamma   90.00
#
_symmetry.space_group_name_H-M   'P 1'
#
loop_
_entity.id
_entity.type
_entity.pdbx_description
1 polymer ?
#
loop_
_entity_poly.entity_id
_entity_poly.type
_entity_poly.pdbx_seq_one_letter_code
_entity_poly.pdbx_strand_id
1 'polypeptide(L)'
;MKNIQKGFTLIELMIVVAIIGILAAVAIPAYGDYTARAQAAEAFTLMDGVKTPLTELYTTEGKFAFDSTGVNGIPAITTGKYVQLMEMPAGHPFSIQATFKATGTSSKIKGRSVHMYYNPNSGSWTCANGAAAQDDGTAISAVVAGTPDVTVVAVVSTATTTLLDANVLPKSCQ
;
A
#
# COMPACT_ATOMS: atom_id res chain seq x y z
N MET A 1 9.64 -25.08 59.42
CA MET A 1 9.69 -25.97 58.25
C MET A 1 10.51 -25.26 57.18
N LYS A 2 11.63 -25.85 56.76
CA LYS A 2 12.59 -25.23 55.83
C LYS A 2 12.13 -25.55 54.42
N ASN A 3 11.57 -24.57 53.70
CA ASN A 3 11.17 -24.75 52.30
C ASN A 3 12.42 -25.03 51.46
N ILE A 4 12.52 -26.25 50.94
CA ILE A 4 13.52 -26.61 49.93
C ILE A 4 13.15 -25.86 48.65
N GLN A 5 13.94 -24.84 48.31
CA GLN A 5 13.79 -24.18 47.01
C GLN A 5 14.15 -25.19 45.92
N LYS A 6 13.13 -25.66 45.19
CA LYS A 6 13.32 -26.42 43.95
C LYS A 6 13.79 -25.44 42.88
N GLY A 7 15.11 -25.41 42.65
CA GLY A 7 15.69 -24.67 41.54
C GLY A 7 15.41 -25.36 40.21
N PHE A 8 15.40 -24.58 39.13
CA PHE A 8 15.31 -25.07 37.76
C PHE A 8 16.68 -25.65 37.36
N THR A 9 16.72 -26.82 36.72
CA THR A 9 17.99 -27.41 36.29
C THR A 9 18.50 -26.71 35.03
N LEU A 10 19.82 -26.65 34.87
CA LEU A 10 20.45 -26.07 33.68
C LEU A 10 20.03 -26.82 32.41
N ILE A 11 19.84 -28.14 32.49
CA ILE A 11 19.41 -28.97 31.37
C ILE A 11 17.94 -28.70 30.98
N GLU A 12 17.04 -28.48 31.94
CA GLU A 12 15.67 -28.06 31.65
C GLU A 12 15.64 -26.71 30.92
N LEU A 13 16.52 -25.78 31.32
CA LEU A 13 16.61 -24.47 30.68
C LEU A 13 17.12 -24.56 29.25
N MET A 14 18.15 -25.37 29.01
CA MET A 14 18.67 -25.57 27.66
C MET A 14 17.65 -26.17 26.71
N ILE A 15 16.85 -27.15 27.16
CA ILE A 15 15.80 -27.75 26.32
C ILE A 15 14.71 -26.72 26.02
N VAL A 16 14.27 -25.94 27.01
CA VAL A 16 13.25 -24.91 26.80
C VAL A 16 13.71 -23.86 25.80
N VAL A 17 14.96 -23.38 25.92
CA VAL A 17 15.52 -22.40 24.97
C VAL A 17 15.64 -23.00 23.57
N ALA A 18 16.01 -24.28 23.45
CA ALA A 18 16.08 -24.95 22.16
C ALA A 18 14.71 -25.03 21.47
N ILE A 19 13.65 -25.40 22.21
CA ILE A 19 12.29 -25.46 21.66
C ILE A 19 11.80 -24.06 21.26
N ILE A 20 12.00 -23.06 22.13
CA ILE A 20 11.63 -21.66 21.82
C ILE A 20 12.40 -21.16 20.59
N GLY A 21 13.68 -21.53 20.44
CA GLY A 21 14.50 -21.17 19.28
C GLY A 21 13.92 -21.69 17.97
N ILE A 22 13.47 -22.95 17.93
CA ILE A 22 12.84 -23.54 16.74
C ILE A 22 11.52 -22.84 16.42
N LEU A 23 10.68 -22.60 17.42
CA LEU A 23 9.40 -21.91 17.24
C LEU A 23 9.60 -20.46 16.76
N ALA A 24 10.58 -19.76 17.32
CA ALA A 24 10.91 -18.39 16.96
C ALA A 24 11.42 -18.28 15.52
N ALA A 25 12.22 -19.24 15.05
CA ALA A 25 12.74 -19.25 13.68
C ALA A 25 11.63 -19.25 12.62
N VAL A 26 10.51 -19.93 12.88
CA VAL A 26 9.34 -19.96 11.98
C VAL A 26 8.41 -18.78 12.23
N ALA A 27 8.21 -18.40 13.50
CA ALA A 27 7.24 -17.37 13.88
C ALA A 27 7.69 -15.94 13.53
N ILE A 28 8.99 -15.63 13.67
CA ILE A 28 9.50 -14.26 13.48
C ILE A 28 9.29 -13.76 12.03
N PRO A 29 9.64 -14.52 10.97
CA PRO A 29 9.40 -14.07 9.59
C PRO A 29 7.92 -13.82 9.29
N ALA A 30 7.04 -14.73 9.76
CA ALA A 30 5.60 -14.65 9.55
C ALA A 30 4.97 -13.46 10.30
N TYR A 31 5.40 -13.19 11.53
CA TYR A 31 4.96 -12.02 12.29
C TYR A 31 5.37 -10.71 11.59
N GLY A 32 6.53 -10.69 10.94
CA GLY A 32 6.97 -9.57 10.10
C GLY A 32 6.03 -9.29 8.92
N ASP A 33 5.53 -10.33 8.25
CA ASP A 33 4.53 -10.17 7.18
C ASP A 33 3.18 -9.69 7.71
N TYR A 34 2.73 -10.23 8.83
CA TYR A 34 1.47 -9.83 9.46
C TYR A 34 1.48 -8.36 9.84
N THR A 35 2.54 -7.90 10.51
CA THR A 35 2.69 -6.49 10.90
C THR A 35 2.82 -5.57 9.69
N ALA A 36 3.55 -5.98 8.65
CA ALA A 36 3.62 -5.24 7.39
C ALA A 36 2.26 -5.09 6.72
N ARG A 37 1.46 -6.18 6.64
CA ARG A 37 0.12 -6.15 6.04
C ARG A 37 -0.85 -5.27 6.84
N ALA A 38 -0.79 -5.36 8.17
CA ALA A 38 -1.61 -4.52 9.05
C ALA A 38 -1.29 -3.03 8.87
N GLN A 39 -0.02 -2.67 8.68
CA GLN A 39 0.39 -1.30 8.38
C GLN A 39 -0.02 -0.88 6.96
N ALA A 40 0.11 -1.78 5.98
CA ALA A 40 -0.29 -1.53 4.59
C ALA A 40 -1.81 -1.32 4.44
N ALA A 41 -2.62 -1.95 5.29
CA ALA A 41 -4.07 -1.79 5.31
C ALA A 41 -4.52 -0.33 5.46
N GLU A 42 -3.77 0.49 6.20
CA GLU A 42 -4.08 1.92 6.35
C GLU A 42 -4.10 2.64 5.00
N ALA A 43 -3.13 2.36 4.13
CA ALA A 43 -3.07 2.99 2.81
C ALA A 43 -4.31 2.70 1.97
N PHE A 44 -4.81 1.46 1.99
CA PHE A 44 -6.02 1.09 1.28
C PHE A 44 -7.25 1.80 1.82
N THR A 45 -7.39 1.89 3.15
CA THR A 45 -8.49 2.64 3.78
C THR A 45 -8.48 4.11 3.39
N LEU A 46 -7.30 4.75 3.34
CA LEU A 46 -7.19 6.15 2.92
C LEU A 46 -7.52 6.31 1.43
N MET A 47 -7.01 5.42 0.57
CA MET A 47 -7.29 5.43 -0.87
C MET A 47 -8.77 5.17 -1.16
N ASP A 48 -9.42 4.28 -0.44
CA ASP A 48 -10.87 4.01 -0.57
C ASP A 48 -11.71 5.25 -0.27
N GLY A 49 -11.27 6.10 0.67
CA GLY A 49 -11.95 7.35 1.01
C GLY A 49 -12.00 8.37 -0.13
N VAL A 50 -11.07 8.30 -1.09
CA VAL A 50 -11.00 9.26 -2.22
C VAL A 50 -11.54 8.69 -3.54
N LYS A 51 -11.86 7.39 -3.61
CA LYS A 51 -12.37 6.77 -4.84
C LYS A 51 -13.68 7.36 -5.33
N THR A 52 -14.66 7.45 -4.44
CA THR A 52 -16.00 7.99 -4.77
C THR A 52 -15.92 9.44 -5.26
N PRO A 53 -15.31 10.39 -4.52
CA PRO A 53 -15.24 11.78 -4.99
C PRO A 53 -14.41 11.93 -6.28
N LEU A 54 -13.38 11.12 -6.50
CA LEU A 54 -12.63 11.12 -7.77
C LEU A 54 -13.47 10.61 -8.95
N THR A 55 -14.23 9.54 -8.71
CA THR A 55 -15.15 8.99 -9.71
C THR A 55 -16.23 10.01 -10.05
N GLU A 56 -16.82 10.66 -9.05
CA GLU A 56 -17.83 11.71 -9.22
C GLU A 56 -17.30 12.90 -10.02
N LEU A 57 -16.11 13.41 -9.65
CA LEU A 57 -15.44 14.50 -10.36
C LEU A 57 -15.24 14.16 -11.83
N TYR A 58 -14.80 12.93 -12.12
CA TYR A 58 -14.59 12.50 -13.49
C TYR A 58 -15.90 12.41 -14.26
N THR A 59 -16.93 11.80 -13.68
CA THR A 59 -18.23 11.66 -14.35
C THR A 59 -18.97 12.97 -14.57
N THR A 60 -18.72 13.99 -13.73
CA THR A 60 -19.42 15.28 -13.79
C THR A 60 -18.66 16.31 -14.61
N GLU A 61 -17.33 16.39 -14.46
CA GLU A 61 -16.50 17.42 -15.09
C GLU A 61 -15.53 16.87 -16.15
N GLY A 62 -15.43 15.55 -16.31
CA GLY A 62 -14.42 14.92 -17.17
C GLY A 62 -12.99 15.04 -16.63
N LYS A 63 -12.83 15.46 -15.37
CA LYS A 63 -11.52 15.71 -14.74
C LYS A 63 -11.18 14.64 -13.72
N PHE A 64 -9.91 14.28 -13.66
CA PHE A 64 -9.37 13.46 -12.59
C PHE A 64 -8.19 14.20 -11.97
N ALA A 65 -8.42 14.77 -10.79
CA ALA A 65 -7.46 15.64 -10.12
C ALA A 65 -7.36 15.27 -8.64
N PHE A 66 -6.20 14.78 -8.24
CA PHE A 66 -5.87 14.43 -6.87
C PHE A 66 -4.44 14.85 -6.56
N ASP A 67 -4.22 15.41 -5.38
CA ASP A 67 -2.91 15.76 -4.88
C ASP A 67 -2.85 15.61 -3.36
N SER A 68 -1.78 16.12 -2.76
CA SER A 68 -1.57 16.07 -1.31
C SER A 68 -2.61 16.85 -0.50
N THR A 69 -3.35 17.78 -1.13
CA THR A 69 -4.43 18.55 -0.51
C THR A 69 -5.77 17.84 -0.61
N GLY A 70 -5.96 16.98 -1.62
CA GLY A 70 -7.13 16.12 -1.76
C GLY A 70 -7.67 16.09 -3.18
N VAL A 71 -8.99 16.08 -3.34
CA VAL A 71 -9.65 15.91 -4.66
C VAL A 71 -10.00 17.29 -5.21
N ASN A 72 -9.29 17.73 -6.26
CA ASN A 72 -9.51 19.03 -6.90
C ASN A 72 -9.55 20.22 -5.91
N GLY A 73 -8.63 20.23 -4.93
CA GLY A 73 -8.55 21.25 -3.88
C GLY A 73 -9.55 21.09 -2.73
N ILE A 74 -10.43 20.07 -2.77
CA ILE A 74 -11.28 19.68 -1.64
C ILE A 74 -10.44 18.84 -0.67
N PRO A 75 -10.35 19.23 0.62
CA PRO A 75 -9.57 18.50 1.60
C PRO A 75 -9.92 17.02 1.70
N ALA A 76 -8.90 16.16 1.59
CA ALA A 76 -8.99 14.74 1.87
C ALA A 76 -7.90 14.29 2.85
N ILE A 77 -8.08 13.13 3.49
CA ILE A 77 -7.05 12.54 4.33
C ILE A 77 -6.02 11.85 3.44
N THR A 78 -4.89 12.50 3.20
CA THR A 78 -3.82 12.05 2.30
C THR A 78 -2.58 11.53 3.03
N THR A 79 -2.58 11.58 4.36
CA THR A 79 -1.48 11.12 5.22
C THR A 79 -2.03 10.40 6.44
N GLY A 80 -1.21 9.53 7.02
CA GLY A 80 -1.62 8.70 8.15
C GLY A 80 -0.47 8.38 9.09
N LYS A 81 -0.66 7.36 9.92
CA LYS A 81 0.38 6.85 10.82
C LYS A 81 1.53 6.23 10.04
N TYR A 82 1.22 5.38 9.06
CA TYR A 82 2.19 4.65 8.24
C TYR A 82 2.32 5.21 6.82
N VAL A 83 1.34 5.98 6.35
CA VAL A 83 1.35 6.66 5.04
C VAL A 83 1.99 8.04 5.17
N GLN A 84 2.99 8.29 4.32
CA GLN A 84 3.71 9.56 4.26
C GLN A 84 2.99 10.59 3.39
N LEU A 85 2.52 10.15 2.22
CA LEU A 85 1.91 11.01 1.22
C LEU A 85 0.99 10.18 0.33
N MET A 86 -0.10 10.79 -0.11
CA MET A 86 -0.91 10.34 -1.22
C MET A 86 -0.94 11.41 -2.30
N GLU A 87 -0.71 11.00 -3.55
CA GLU A 87 -0.66 11.89 -4.70
C GLU A 87 -0.96 11.12 -6.00
N MET A 88 -1.16 11.85 -7.10
CA MET A 88 -1.12 11.25 -8.43
C MET A 88 0.34 11.13 -8.89
N PRO A 89 0.82 9.92 -9.25
CA PRO A 89 2.15 9.77 -9.79
C PRO A 89 2.28 10.42 -11.17
N ALA A 90 3.41 11.10 -11.40
CA ALA A 90 3.71 11.73 -12.68
C ALA A 90 3.70 10.70 -13.82
N GLY A 91 3.03 11.02 -14.93
CA GLY A 91 2.93 10.14 -16.10
C GLY A 91 1.89 9.02 -15.98
N HIS A 92 1.15 8.96 -14.86
CA HIS A 92 0.12 7.95 -14.61
C HIS A 92 -1.23 8.61 -14.28
N PRO A 93 -1.96 9.10 -15.31
CA PRO A 93 -3.30 9.63 -15.07
C PRO A 93 -4.25 8.54 -14.57
N PHE A 94 -5.36 8.96 -13.96
CA PHE A 94 -6.35 8.07 -13.36
C PHE A 94 -5.79 7.12 -12.29
N SER A 95 -4.68 7.48 -11.65
CA SER A 95 -4.09 6.69 -10.58
C SER A 95 -3.83 7.52 -9.35
N ILE A 96 -3.90 6.87 -8.20
CA ILE A 96 -3.50 7.42 -6.91
C ILE A 96 -2.43 6.52 -6.31
N GLN A 97 -1.37 7.13 -5.79
CA GLN A 97 -0.28 6.46 -5.12
C GLN A 97 -0.31 6.81 -3.64
N ALA A 98 -0.19 5.80 -2.77
CA ALA A 98 0.11 5.99 -1.36
C ALA A 98 1.54 5.51 -1.07
N THR A 99 2.40 6.41 -0.60
CA THR A 99 3.80 6.11 -0.24
C THR A 99 3.92 5.94 1.27
N PHE A 100 4.51 4.83 1.72
CA PHE A 100 4.74 4.55 3.14
C PHE A 100 5.92 5.35 3.69
N LYS A 101 5.85 5.73 4.97
CA LYS A 101 6.94 6.42 5.66
C LYS A 101 8.23 5.59 5.64
N ALA A 102 9.36 6.26 5.54
CA ALA A 102 10.68 5.63 5.61
C ALA A 102 11.06 5.18 7.04
N THR A 103 10.39 5.71 8.07
CA THR A 103 10.62 5.41 9.48
C THR A 103 9.31 5.07 10.19
N GLY A 104 9.38 4.28 11.26
CA GLY A 104 8.18 3.86 12.02
C GLY A 104 7.28 2.85 11.29
N THR A 105 7.74 2.31 10.17
CA THR A 105 7.08 1.29 9.34
C THR A 105 7.94 0.02 9.28
N SER A 106 7.31 -1.11 8.92
CA SER A 106 7.98 -2.39 8.72
C SER A 106 9.04 -2.28 7.62
N SER A 107 10.15 -3.00 7.78
CA SER A 107 11.21 -3.08 6.78
C SER A 107 10.72 -3.59 5.42
N LYS A 108 9.58 -4.29 5.38
CA LYS A 108 8.93 -4.80 4.18
C LYS A 108 8.13 -3.76 3.39
N ILE A 109 7.81 -2.60 3.99
CA ILE A 109 7.03 -1.54 3.33
C ILE A 109 7.69 -0.16 3.37
N LYS A 110 8.74 0.04 4.18
CA LYS A 110 9.39 1.35 4.35
C LYS A 110 9.78 1.99 3.01
N GLY A 111 9.27 3.19 2.74
CA GLY A 111 9.53 3.94 1.50
C GLY A 111 8.98 3.33 0.21
N ARG A 112 8.21 2.23 0.29
CA ARG A 112 7.52 1.61 -0.86
C ARG A 112 6.15 2.26 -1.06
N SER A 113 5.45 1.88 -2.12
CA SER A 113 4.12 2.43 -2.41
C SER A 113 3.14 1.42 -3.02
N VAL A 114 1.86 1.68 -2.77
CA VAL A 114 0.72 0.99 -3.39
C VAL A 114 -0.02 1.98 -4.26
N HIS A 115 -0.60 1.48 -5.34
CA HIS A 115 -1.30 2.31 -6.33
C HIS A 115 -2.70 1.76 -6.55
N MET A 116 -3.66 2.65 -6.79
CA MET A 116 -4.97 2.29 -7.31
C MET A 116 -5.22 3.03 -8.61
N TYR A 117 -5.79 2.32 -9.57
CA TYR A 117 -6.09 2.80 -10.91
C TYR A 117 -7.60 2.83 -11.10
N TYR A 118 -8.09 3.87 -11.73
CA TYR A 118 -9.47 4.03 -12.13
C TYR A 118 -9.58 3.85 -13.63
N ASN A 119 -10.43 2.91 -14.06
CA ASN A 119 -10.75 2.74 -15.47
C ASN A 119 -12.04 3.51 -15.78
N PRO A 120 -11.96 4.66 -16.48
CA PRO A 120 -13.13 5.48 -16.80
C PRO A 120 -14.09 4.84 -17.81
N ASN A 121 -13.65 3.83 -18.58
CA ASN A 121 -14.53 3.16 -19.54
C ASN A 121 -15.51 2.21 -18.83
N SER A 122 -15.03 1.51 -17.79
CA SER A 122 -15.81 0.55 -17.01
C SER A 122 -16.32 1.12 -15.67
N GLY A 123 -15.75 2.24 -15.21
CA GLY A 123 -15.96 2.76 -13.86
C GLY A 123 -15.29 1.93 -12.76
N SER A 124 -14.41 0.99 -13.10
CA SER A 124 -13.81 0.06 -12.13
C SER A 124 -12.53 0.60 -11.51
N TRP A 125 -12.31 0.27 -10.24
CA TRP A 125 -11.03 0.50 -9.56
C TRP A 125 -10.23 -0.79 -9.48
N THR A 126 -8.99 -0.76 -9.94
CA THR A 126 -8.03 -1.85 -9.79
C THR A 126 -6.90 -1.42 -8.86
N CYS A 127 -6.35 -2.40 -8.15
CA CYS A 127 -5.18 -2.19 -7.32
C CYS A 127 -3.95 -2.66 -8.08
N ALA A 128 -2.82 -2.00 -7.90
CA ALA A 128 -1.57 -2.54 -8.38
C ALA A 128 -0.43 -2.38 -7.38
N ASN A 129 0.53 -3.29 -7.52
CA ASN A 129 1.75 -3.28 -6.77
C ASN A 129 2.73 -2.29 -7.42
N GLY A 130 3.07 -1.19 -6.74
CA GLY A 130 3.86 -0.09 -7.31
C GLY A 130 3.26 0.53 -8.58
N ALA A 131 4.11 1.13 -9.41
CA ALA A 131 3.69 1.95 -10.55
C ALA A 131 3.30 1.15 -11.82
N ALA A 132 3.24 -0.18 -11.73
CA ALA A 132 2.82 -1.03 -12.82
C ALA A 132 1.29 -1.19 -12.79
N ALA A 133 0.57 -0.52 -13.70
CA ALA A 133 -0.87 -0.70 -13.83
C ALA A 133 -1.22 -2.16 -14.20
N GLN A 134 -2.08 -2.81 -13.42
CA GLN A 134 -2.81 -4.04 -13.81
C GLN A 134 -4.21 -3.68 -14.36
N ASP A 135 -4.32 -2.58 -15.10
CA ASP A 135 -5.57 -2.25 -15.79
C ASP A 135 -5.73 -3.15 -17.02
N ASP A 136 -6.96 -3.27 -17.54
CA ASP A 136 -7.42 -4.16 -18.64
C ASP A 136 -6.75 -3.91 -20.02
N GLY A 137 -5.50 -3.43 -20.06
CA GLY A 137 -4.78 -3.07 -21.29
C GLY A 137 -5.49 -2.02 -22.16
N THR A 138 -6.60 -1.45 -21.68
CA THR A 138 -7.46 -0.58 -22.45
C THR A 138 -6.80 0.79 -22.50
N ALA A 139 -6.58 1.30 -23.71
CA ALA A 139 -6.06 2.65 -23.88
C ALA A 139 -7.07 3.65 -23.30
N ILE A 140 -6.62 4.45 -22.33
CA ILE A 140 -7.44 5.49 -21.71
C ILE A 140 -6.95 6.85 -22.19
N SER A 141 -7.87 7.74 -22.54
CA SER A 141 -7.55 9.13 -22.85
C SER A 141 -7.85 9.97 -21.62
N ALA A 142 -6.85 10.67 -21.08
CA ALA A 142 -7.00 11.49 -19.87
C ALA A 142 -6.85 12.97 -20.21
N VAL A 143 -7.82 13.79 -19.80
CA VAL A 143 -7.63 15.24 -19.76
C VAL A 143 -7.05 15.58 -18.39
N VAL A 144 -5.76 15.87 -18.33
CA VAL A 144 -5.09 16.38 -17.12
C VAL A 144 -5.28 17.90 -17.09
N ALA A 145 -5.84 18.43 -15.99
CA ALA A 145 -6.06 19.86 -15.84
C ALA A 145 -4.72 20.63 -15.94
N GLY A 146 -4.58 21.47 -16.96
CA GLY A 146 -3.40 22.32 -17.18
C GLY A 146 -2.43 21.86 -18.28
N THR A 147 -2.72 20.77 -19.00
CA THR A 147 -1.94 20.31 -20.17
C THR A 147 -2.88 20.06 -21.37
N PRO A 148 -2.46 20.29 -22.63
CA PRO A 148 -3.25 19.90 -23.79
C PRO A 148 -3.47 18.38 -23.80
N ASP A 149 -4.66 17.94 -24.24
CA ASP A 149 -5.12 16.54 -24.27
C ASP A 149 -3.97 15.54 -24.51
N VAL A 150 -3.58 14.81 -23.46
CA VAL A 150 -2.60 13.72 -23.61
C VAL A 150 -3.38 12.41 -23.62
N THR A 151 -3.47 11.79 -24.78
CA THR A 151 -3.80 10.36 -24.88
C THR A 151 -2.69 9.56 -24.21
N VAL A 152 -2.85 9.19 -22.95
CA VAL A 152 -1.87 8.39 -22.21
C VAL A 152 -2.35 6.95 -22.15
N VAL A 153 -1.79 6.09 -22.99
CA VAL A 153 -1.89 4.64 -22.78
C VAL A 153 -1.36 4.34 -21.38
N ALA A 154 -2.08 3.57 -20.57
CA ALA A 154 -1.65 3.16 -19.24
C ALA A 154 -0.22 2.59 -19.33
N VAL A 155 0.77 3.40 -18.95
CA VAL A 155 2.18 2.98 -19.03
C VAL A 155 2.42 2.08 -17.83
N VAL A 156 2.76 0.82 -18.09
CA VAL A 156 3.38 -0.07 -17.12
C VAL A 156 4.73 0.53 -16.77
N SER A 157 4.83 1.27 -15.67
CA SER A 157 6.13 1.76 -15.20
C SER A 157 6.91 0.61 -14.61
N THR A 158 8.10 0.37 -15.15
CA THR A 158 9.05 -0.66 -14.73
C THR A 158 9.84 -0.28 -13.46
N ALA A 159 9.30 0.59 -12.60
CA ALA A 159 9.95 0.99 -11.36
C ALA A 159 9.84 -0.13 -10.30
N THR A 160 10.75 -1.10 -10.38
CA THR A 160 10.85 -2.26 -9.46
C THR A 160 11.21 -1.89 -8.02
N THR A 161 11.65 -0.66 -7.75
CA THR A 161 12.10 -0.22 -6.42
C THR A 161 10.98 0.22 -5.47
N THR A 162 9.74 0.33 -5.94
CA THR A 162 8.58 0.73 -5.10
C THR A 162 7.61 -0.41 -4.77
N LEU A 163 7.84 -1.61 -5.32
CA LEU A 163 6.95 -2.76 -5.19
C LEU A 163 6.95 -3.35 -3.76
N LEU A 164 5.77 -3.60 -3.21
CA LEU A 164 5.59 -4.39 -1.99
C LEU A 164 5.70 -5.89 -2.29
N ASP A 165 6.08 -6.67 -1.28
CA ASP A 165 6.08 -8.11 -1.41
C ASP A 165 4.62 -8.61 -1.48
N ALA A 166 4.33 -9.59 -2.35
CA ALA A 166 2.96 -10.09 -2.55
C ALA A 166 2.28 -10.56 -1.24
N ASN A 167 3.05 -11.09 -0.29
CA ASN A 167 2.56 -11.52 1.01
C ASN A 167 2.03 -10.38 1.90
N VAL A 168 2.40 -9.13 1.59
CA VAL A 168 1.97 -7.94 2.33
C VAL A 168 0.73 -7.30 1.70
N LEU A 169 0.42 -7.64 0.46
CA LEU A 169 -0.71 -7.10 -0.29
C LEU A 169 -2.02 -7.87 0.00
N PRO A 170 -3.17 -7.18 -0.03
CA PRO A 170 -4.47 -7.84 -0.15
C PRO A 170 -4.52 -8.72 -1.40
N LYS A 171 -5.30 -9.80 -1.37
CA LYS A 171 -5.46 -10.69 -2.54
C LYS A 171 -6.02 -9.99 -3.78
N SER A 172 -6.76 -8.89 -3.60
CA SER A 172 -7.26 -8.05 -4.69
C SER A 172 -6.19 -7.20 -5.37
N CYS A 173 -4.97 -7.18 -4.80
CA CYS A 173 -3.82 -6.39 -5.25
C CYS A 173 -2.61 -7.27 -5.62
N GLN A 174 -2.79 -8.60 -5.63
CA GLN A 174 -1.79 -9.59 -6.03
C GLN A 174 -2.09 -10.04 -7.46
#